data_AF-A0A9N8Z6M1-F1
#
_entry.id   AF-A0A9N8Z6M1-F1
#
_cell.length_a   1.000
_cell.length_b   1.000
_cell.length_c   1.000
_cell.angle_alpha   90.00
_cell.angle_beta   90.00
_cell.angle_gamma   90.00
#
_symmetry.space_group_name_H-M   'P 1'
#
loop_
_entity.id
_entity.type
_entity.pdbx_description
1 polymer ?
#
loop_
_entity_poly.entity_id
_entity_poly.type
_entity_poly.pdbx_seq_one_letter_code
_entity_poly.pdbx_strand_id
1 'polypeptide(L)'
;MKNGRRSSLHIRGRRASSIGNGFTAKPHESVDPKDYYRHINVDMPEYNRMRQLLIWCGQRTLERQKSKSRNAIKIAKTVEEIVINGLISGLISPSWYTREDTEDRADKPAMKPHPGNIMNAKRLEEYKAILERLQTEEEQLVSLTTQYHTLHARLLDSCAPLPLDGGPIKMAITDVDLSPLSEEDRAFLTEYCSSDTDGERELDESVRALVERYPFQIDNLRKRLYQASIFDEITHLYCEQLMSNLLATVRKRNEGNMQTKAESGDVLRALTRATLC
;
A
#
# COMPACT_ATOMS: atom_id res chain seq x y z
N MET A 1 -39.89 61.18 -1.26
CA MET A 1 -39.45 60.61 -2.55
C MET A 1 -37.96 60.85 -2.72
N LYS A 2 -37.12 59.83 -2.50
CA LYS A 2 -35.68 59.91 -2.78
C LYS A 2 -35.43 59.21 -4.11
N ASN A 3 -35.15 60.00 -5.13
CA ASN A 3 -34.69 59.52 -6.42
C ASN A 3 -33.38 58.76 -6.24
N GLY A 4 -33.47 57.43 -6.20
CA GLY A 4 -32.32 56.55 -6.38
C GLY A 4 -31.72 56.84 -7.75
N ARG A 5 -30.47 57.30 -7.76
CA ARG A 5 -29.66 57.48 -8.96
C ARG A 5 -29.78 56.22 -9.82
N ARG A 6 -30.49 56.31 -10.96
CA ARG A 6 -30.53 55.26 -11.98
C ARG A 6 -29.10 54.98 -12.42
N SER A 7 -28.53 53.88 -11.95
CA SER A 7 -27.25 53.37 -12.44
C SER A 7 -27.47 52.75 -13.82
N SER A 8 -26.94 53.40 -14.84
CA SER A 8 -26.92 52.92 -16.23
C SER A 8 -26.02 51.67 -16.43
N LEU A 9 -25.41 51.16 -15.35
CA LEU A 9 -24.62 49.94 -15.35
C LEU A 9 -25.45 48.66 -15.19
N HIS A 10 -26.69 48.74 -14.68
CA HIS A 10 -27.49 47.54 -14.38
C HIS A 10 -28.08 46.85 -15.64
N ILE A 11 -27.92 47.45 -16.82
CA ILE A 11 -28.48 46.94 -18.08
C ILE A 11 -27.41 46.36 -19.01
N ARG A 12 -26.12 46.61 -18.76
CA ARG A 12 -25.01 46.10 -19.58
C ARG A 12 -24.63 44.70 -19.13
N GLY A 13 -25.37 43.69 -19.62
CA GLY A 13 -25.08 42.28 -19.32
C GLY A 13 -26.28 41.34 -19.35
N ARG A 14 -27.51 41.84 -19.54
CA ARG A 14 -28.73 41.02 -19.68
C ARG A 14 -28.82 40.26 -21.01
N ARG A 15 -27.81 39.45 -21.31
CA ARG A 15 -27.76 38.48 -22.43
C ARG A 15 -27.50 37.06 -21.91
N ALA A 16 -28.01 36.72 -20.74
CA ALA A 16 -28.29 35.32 -20.43
C ALA A 16 -29.74 35.09 -20.85
N SER A 17 -29.92 34.51 -22.02
CA SER A 17 -31.19 34.03 -22.56
C SER A 17 -31.96 33.28 -21.47
N SER A 18 -33.10 33.85 -21.07
CA SER A 18 -34.12 33.19 -20.26
C SER A 18 -34.71 32.05 -21.09
N ILE A 19 -34.11 30.87 -21.01
CA ILE A 19 -34.72 29.65 -21.55
C ILE A 19 -35.89 29.29 -20.61
N GLY A 20 -37.09 29.66 -21.01
CA GLY A 20 -38.38 29.09 -20.60
C GLY A 20 -38.89 29.26 -19.16
N ASN A 21 -38.05 29.21 -18.12
CA ASN A 21 -38.52 29.06 -16.72
C ASN A 21 -37.71 29.88 -15.70
N GLY A 22 -36.97 30.92 -16.12
CA GLY A 22 -36.14 31.74 -15.24
C GLY A 22 -34.77 31.12 -14.88
N PHE A 23 -34.42 29.97 -15.47
CA PHE A 23 -33.12 29.33 -15.27
C PHE A 23 -32.08 29.88 -16.25
N THR A 24 -30.97 30.39 -15.72
CA THR A 24 -29.82 30.90 -16.48
C THR A 24 -29.00 29.76 -17.09
N ALA A 25 -28.51 29.96 -18.31
CA ALA A 25 -27.64 29.01 -19.01
C ALA A 25 -26.40 28.65 -18.16
N LYS A 26 -25.92 27.40 -18.31
CA LYS A 26 -24.75 26.88 -17.58
C LYS A 26 -23.52 27.80 -17.80
N PRO A 27 -22.78 28.19 -16.74
CA PRO A 27 -21.53 28.94 -16.88
C PRO A 27 -20.51 28.16 -17.69
N HIS A 28 -19.70 28.88 -18.47
CA HIS A 28 -18.63 28.28 -19.25
C HIS A 28 -17.63 27.51 -18.36
N GLU A 29 -17.00 26.45 -18.89
CA GLU A 29 -16.13 25.54 -18.13
C GLU A 29 -14.93 26.22 -17.47
N SER A 30 -14.51 27.37 -17.98
CA SER A 30 -13.40 28.18 -17.48
C SER A 30 -13.71 28.94 -16.19
N VAL A 31 -14.97 29.08 -15.81
CA VAL A 31 -15.36 29.74 -14.56
C VAL A 31 -15.10 28.79 -13.40
N ASP A 32 -14.43 29.25 -12.33
CA ASP A 32 -14.22 28.47 -11.10
C ASP A 32 -15.59 28.22 -10.42
N PRO A 33 -15.90 27.00 -9.92
CA PRO A 33 -17.13 26.77 -9.14
C PRO A 33 -17.35 27.79 -8.01
N LYS A 34 -16.26 28.34 -7.45
CA LYS A 34 -16.32 29.36 -6.39
C LYS A 34 -17.00 30.65 -6.85
N ASP A 35 -16.94 31.00 -8.13
CA ASP A 35 -17.46 32.26 -8.67
C ASP A 35 -18.88 32.14 -9.25
N TYR A 36 -19.49 30.96 -9.20
CA TYR A 36 -20.82 30.71 -9.78
C TYR A 36 -21.90 31.64 -9.22
N TYR A 37 -21.82 32.03 -7.95
CA TYR A 37 -22.79 32.93 -7.33
C TYR A 37 -22.84 34.32 -7.99
N ARG A 38 -21.75 34.77 -8.64
CA ARG A 38 -21.67 36.09 -9.31
C ARG A 38 -22.47 36.13 -10.61
N HIS A 39 -22.73 34.95 -11.21
CA HIS A 39 -23.40 34.81 -12.50
C HIS A 39 -24.90 34.59 -12.38
N ILE A 40 -25.44 34.62 -11.17
CA ILE A 40 -26.86 34.41 -10.90
C ILE A 40 -27.54 35.76 -10.69
N ASN A 41 -28.76 35.89 -11.18
CA ASN A 41 -29.57 37.09 -10.99
C ASN A 41 -29.83 37.34 -9.50
N VAL A 42 -29.45 38.53 -9.02
CA VAL A 42 -29.60 38.93 -7.62
C VAL A 42 -31.07 39.15 -7.24
N ASP A 43 -31.91 39.50 -8.21
CA ASP A 43 -33.34 39.77 -8.03
C ASP A 43 -34.18 38.50 -7.79
N MET A 44 -33.58 37.32 -7.91
CA MET A 44 -34.23 36.03 -7.68
C MET A 44 -34.27 35.70 -6.18
N PRO A 45 -35.36 35.08 -5.66
CA PRO A 45 -35.42 34.60 -4.27
C PRO A 45 -34.23 33.72 -3.89
N GLU A 46 -33.76 33.80 -2.65
CA GLU A 46 -32.52 33.14 -2.22
C GLU A 46 -32.54 31.62 -2.42
N TYR A 47 -33.68 30.97 -2.15
CA TYR A 47 -33.84 29.53 -2.37
C TYR A 47 -33.72 29.15 -3.86
N ASN A 48 -34.22 30.00 -4.76
CA ASN A 48 -34.11 29.79 -6.21
C ASN A 48 -32.68 30.03 -6.69
N ARG A 49 -31.96 31.01 -6.10
CA ARG A 49 -30.52 31.18 -6.33
C ARG A 49 -29.72 29.95 -5.89
N MET A 50 -30.04 29.38 -4.73
CA MET A 50 -29.42 28.14 -4.28
C MET A 50 -29.73 26.98 -5.23
N ARG A 51 -30.98 26.84 -5.65
CA ARG A 51 -31.41 25.82 -6.61
C ARG A 51 -30.60 25.88 -7.91
N GLN A 52 -30.44 27.08 -8.46
CA GLN A 52 -29.63 27.34 -9.63
C GLN A 52 -28.15 26.94 -9.42
N LEU A 53 -27.56 27.30 -8.26
CA LEU A 53 -26.20 26.89 -7.91
C LEU A 53 -26.05 25.37 -7.83
N LEU A 54 -26.97 24.68 -7.17
CA LEU A 54 -26.94 23.23 -7.00
C LEU A 54 -27.02 22.51 -8.35
N ILE A 55 -27.88 22.99 -9.27
CA ILE A 55 -27.99 22.45 -10.62
C ILE A 55 -26.66 22.63 -11.38
N TRP A 56 -26.05 23.80 -11.34
CA TRP A 56 -24.77 24.05 -12.02
C TRP A 56 -23.62 23.23 -11.44
N CYS A 57 -23.54 23.12 -10.12
CA CYS A 57 -22.56 22.28 -9.44
C CYS A 57 -22.78 20.81 -9.80
N GLY A 58 -24.02 20.31 -9.74
CA GLY A 58 -24.38 18.93 -10.06
C GLY A 58 -24.07 18.54 -11.50
N GLN A 59 -24.38 19.41 -12.46
CA GLN A 59 -24.03 19.18 -13.87
C GLN A 59 -22.51 19.09 -14.08
N ARG A 60 -21.73 19.94 -13.40
CA ARG A 60 -20.26 19.91 -13.50
C ARG A 60 -19.65 18.70 -12.79
N THR A 61 -20.22 18.25 -11.68
CA THR A 61 -19.75 17.03 -11.00
C THR A 61 -20.00 15.81 -11.86
N LEU A 62 -21.17 15.72 -12.51
CA LEU A 62 -21.54 14.62 -13.41
C LEU A 62 -20.55 14.45 -14.58
N GLU A 63 -20.07 15.58 -15.13
CA GLU A 63 -19.04 15.62 -16.19
C GLU A 63 -17.67 15.20 -15.69
N ARG A 64 -17.29 15.59 -14.46
CA ARG A 64 -15.96 15.31 -13.87
C ARG A 64 -15.87 13.99 -13.13
N GLN A 65 -16.99 13.29 -12.93
CA GLN A 65 -17.05 12.09 -12.11
C GLN A 65 -16.20 10.96 -12.72
N LYS A 66 -15.21 10.50 -11.94
CA LYS A 66 -14.34 9.36 -12.28
C LYS A 66 -14.36 8.38 -11.12
N SER A 67 -14.51 7.09 -11.41
CA SER A 67 -14.38 6.03 -10.42
C SER A 67 -13.65 4.82 -11.04
N LYS A 68 -13.17 3.90 -10.21
CA LYS A 68 -12.51 2.67 -10.67
C LYS A 68 -13.51 1.67 -11.28
N SER A 69 -14.78 1.70 -10.85
CA SER A 69 -15.81 0.75 -11.30
C SER A 69 -16.77 1.40 -12.30
N ARG A 70 -16.75 0.92 -13.56
CA ARG A 70 -17.59 1.46 -14.64
C ARG A 70 -19.09 1.31 -14.34
N ASN A 71 -19.50 0.20 -13.72
CA ASN A 71 -20.91 -0.03 -13.35
C ASN A 71 -21.36 0.91 -12.22
N ALA A 72 -20.51 1.11 -11.20
CA ALA A 72 -20.80 2.05 -10.13
C ALA A 72 -20.95 3.49 -10.64
N ILE A 73 -20.13 3.91 -11.62
CA ILE A 73 -20.26 5.24 -12.25
C ILE A 73 -21.57 5.37 -12.98
N LYS A 74 -21.97 4.38 -13.79
CA LYS A 74 -23.24 4.43 -14.52
C LYS A 74 -24.42 4.61 -13.57
N ILE A 75 -24.47 3.79 -12.51
CA ILE A 75 -25.52 3.87 -11.50
C ILE A 75 -25.51 5.23 -10.80
N ALA A 76 -24.34 5.70 -10.36
CA ALA A 76 -24.22 7.01 -9.72
C ALA A 76 -24.68 8.15 -10.64
N LYS A 77 -24.28 8.14 -11.91
CA LYS A 77 -24.71 9.13 -12.91
C LYS A 77 -26.22 9.13 -13.12
N THR A 78 -26.83 7.95 -13.25
CA THR A 78 -28.30 7.85 -13.40
C THR A 78 -29.03 8.42 -12.19
N VAL A 79 -28.53 8.18 -10.98
CA VAL A 79 -29.12 8.71 -9.74
C VAL A 79 -28.93 10.23 -9.65
N GLU A 80 -27.73 10.73 -9.95
CA GLU A 80 -27.44 12.16 -9.96
C GLU A 80 -28.29 12.91 -11.00
N GLU A 81 -28.47 12.34 -12.20
CA GLU A 81 -29.36 12.88 -13.24
C GLU A 81 -30.81 12.97 -12.76
N ILE A 82 -31.32 11.94 -12.07
CA ILE A 82 -32.67 11.96 -11.49
C ILE A 82 -32.80 13.11 -10.47
N VAL A 83 -31.79 13.30 -9.61
CA VAL A 83 -31.79 14.39 -8.61
C VAL A 83 -31.72 15.76 -9.28
N ILE A 84 -30.86 15.94 -10.28
CA ILE A 84 -30.74 17.20 -11.03
C ILE A 84 -32.06 17.50 -11.76
N ASN A 85 -32.68 16.50 -12.40
CA ASN A 85 -33.97 16.66 -13.06
C ASN A 85 -35.08 16.96 -12.05
N GLY A 86 -35.06 16.34 -10.86
CA GLY A 86 -35.96 16.65 -9.75
C GLY A 86 -35.80 18.08 -9.22
N LEU A 87 -34.56 18.58 -9.19
CA LEU A 87 -34.27 19.98 -8.91
C LEU A 87 -34.73 20.89 -10.06
N ILE A 88 -34.66 20.50 -11.32
CA ILE A 88 -35.13 21.34 -12.45
C ILE A 88 -36.67 21.38 -12.51
N SER A 89 -37.34 20.26 -12.26
CA SER A 89 -38.81 20.17 -12.25
C SER A 89 -39.44 20.79 -11.00
N GLY A 90 -38.66 20.96 -9.92
CA GLY A 90 -39.12 21.57 -8.67
C GLY A 90 -39.76 20.58 -7.70
N LEU A 91 -39.66 19.28 -7.99
CA LEU A 91 -40.04 18.20 -7.08
C LEU A 91 -39.20 18.22 -5.80
N ILE A 92 -37.91 18.57 -5.94
CA ILE A 92 -36.98 18.74 -4.82
C ILE A 92 -36.81 20.23 -4.58
N SER A 93 -37.32 20.73 -3.45
CA SER A 93 -37.14 22.13 -3.07
C SER A 93 -35.93 22.28 -2.13
N PRO A 94 -34.94 23.14 -2.45
CA PRO A 94 -33.84 23.45 -1.55
C PRO A 94 -34.21 24.55 -0.53
N SER A 95 -35.51 24.72 -0.25
CA SER A 95 -35.98 25.73 0.70
C SER A 95 -35.50 25.39 2.11
N TRP A 96 -34.73 26.29 2.70
CA TRP A 96 -34.41 26.23 4.13
C TRP A 96 -35.44 26.99 4.98
N TYR A 97 -36.40 27.69 4.37
CA TYR A 97 -37.43 28.45 5.08
C TYR A 97 -38.45 27.56 5.82
N THR A 98 -38.51 26.28 5.45
CA THR A 98 -39.46 25.29 6.01
C THR A 98 -38.73 24.24 6.85
N ARG A 99 -37.50 24.53 7.30
CA ARG A 99 -36.84 23.66 8.27
C ARG A 99 -37.52 23.85 9.63
N GLU A 100 -38.28 22.86 10.04
CA GLU A 100 -38.66 22.73 11.44
C GLU A 100 -37.38 22.52 12.26
N ASP A 101 -37.17 23.34 13.28
CA ASP A 101 -36.07 23.21 14.26
C ASP A 101 -36.28 21.93 15.08
N THR A 102 -36.05 20.79 14.44
CA THR A 102 -36.31 19.48 15.00
C THR A 102 -35.07 18.99 15.75
N GLU A 103 -35.02 19.32 17.04
CA GLU A 103 -34.38 18.43 18.03
C GLU A 103 -35.01 17.02 17.96
N ASP A 104 -36.25 16.92 17.48
CA ASP A 104 -37.02 15.70 17.19
C ASP A 104 -36.69 15.04 15.83
N ARG A 105 -35.41 14.95 15.47
CA ARG A 105 -34.98 14.21 14.28
C ARG A 105 -35.01 12.70 14.54
N ALA A 106 -36.18 12.19 14.90
CA ALA A 106 -36.46 10.78 15.21
C ALA A 106 -36.31 9.88 13.98
N ASP A 107 -36.55 10.43 12.78
CA ASP A 107 -36.39 9.73 11.51
C ASP A 107 -35.03 9.97 10.87
N LYS A 108 -33.94 9.72 11.61
CA LYS A 108 -32.62 9.60 10.97
C LYS A 108 -32.59 8.25 10.25
N PRO A 109 -32.47 8.22 8.90
CA PRO A 109 -32.35 6.95 8.19
C PRO A 109 -31.13 6.19 8.73
N ALA A 110 -31.27 4.88 8.90
CA ALA A 110 -30.20 4.03 9.41
C ALA A 110 -28.90 4.27 8.61
N MET A 111 -27.87 4.79 9.30
CA MET A 111 -26.59 5.11 8.68
C MET A 111 -25.98 3.82 8.14
N LYS A 112 -25.54 3.82 6.87
CA LYS A 112 -24.83 2.68 6.32
C LYS A 112 -23.57 2.42 7.18
N PRO A 113 -23.26 1.16 7.50
CA PRO A 113 -22.07 0.85 8.27
C PRO A 113 -20.82 1.32 7.53
N HIS A 114 -19.85 1.85 8.27
CA HIS A 114 -18.59 2.30 7.70
C HIS A 114 -17.88 1.11 7.01
N PRO A 115 -17.29 1.27 5.81
CA PRO A 115 -16.65 0.17 5.08
C PRO A 115 -15.54 -0.52 5.90
N GLY A 116 -14.84 0.22 6.76
CA GLY A 116 -13.86 -0.35 7.68
C GLY A 116 -14.47 -1.32 8.69
N ASN A 117 -15.69 -1.07 9.19
CA ASN A 117 -16.35 -1.96 10.15
C ASN A 117 -16.72 -3.28 9.49
N ILE A 118 -17.17 -3.24 8.23
CA ILE A 118 -17.45 -4.45 7.44
C ILE A 118 -16.18 -5.27 7.22
N MET A 119 -15.09 -4.63 6.83
CA MET A 119 -13.80 -5.32 6.61
C MET A 119 -13.25 -5.90 7.91
N ASN A 120 -13.35 -5.17 9.01
CA ASN A 120 -12.92 -5.64 10.32
C ASN A 120 -13.76 -6.82 10.82
N ALA A 121 -15.07 -6.81 10.58
CA ALA A 121 -15.94 -7.93 10.92
C ALA A 121 -15.52 -9.21 10.17
N LYS A 122 -15.27 -9.11 8.86
CA LYS A 122 -14.77 -10.24 8.05
C LYS A 122 -13.43 -10.76 8.54
N ARG A 123 -12.46 -9.87 8.78
CA ARG A 123 -11.15 -10.24 9.31
C ARG A 123 -11.25 -10.91 10.68
N LEU A 124 -12.16 -10.45 11.53
CA LEU A 124 -12.38 -11.02 12.84
C LEU A 124 -12.90 -12.46 12.75
N GLU A 125 -13.78 -12.76 11.80
CA GLU A 125 -14.23 -14.14 11.52
C GLU A 125 -13.06 -15.01 11.03
N GLU A 126 -12.26 -14.51 10.08
CA GLU A 126 -11.08 -15.20 9.57
C GLU A 126 -10.06 -15.50 10.68
N TYR A 127 -9.75 -14.51 11.52
CA TYR A 127 -8.81 -14.68 12.62
C TYR A 127 -9.32 -15.63 13.69
N LYS A 128 -10.63 -15.65 13.97
CA LYS A 128 -11.22 -16.62 14.91
C LYS A 128 -11.06 -18.04 14.40
N ALA A 129 -11.36 -18.29 13.12
CA ALA A 129 -11.19 -19.61 12.53
C ALA A 129 -9.72 -20.09 12.56
N ILE A 130 -8.77 -19.17 12.31
CA ILE A 130 -7.34 -19.47 12.42
C ILE A 130 -6.95 -19.78 13.87
N LEU A 131 -7.43 -19.00 14.83
CA LEU A 131 -7.15 -19.22 16.25
C LEU A 131 -7.66 -20.59 16.72
N GLU A 132 -8.89 -20.96 16.36
CA GLU A 132 -9.46 -22.27 16.69
C GLU A 132 -8.60 -23.40 16.12
N ARG A 133 -8.17 -23.28 14.85
CA ARG A 133 -7.27 -24.26 14.24
C ARG A 133 -5.92 -24.35 14.99
N LEU A 134 -5.29 -23.21 15.27
CA LEU A 134 -4.00 -23.19 15.95
C LEU A 134 -4.09 -23.76 17.38
N GLN A 135 -5.20 -23.51 18.08
CA GLN A 135 -5.45 -24.09 19.39
C GLN A 135 -5.56 -25.62 19.32
N THR A 136 -6.27 -26.16 18.32
CA THR A 136 -6.34 -27.62 18.15
C THR A 136 -4.98 -28.23 17.81
N GLU A 137 -4.16 -27.55 17.01
CA GLU A 137 -2.80 -28.00 16.69
C GLU A 137 -1.92 -27.95 17.95
N GLU A 138 -2.01 -26.90 18.77
CA GLU A 138 -1.29 -26.79 20.04
C GLU A 138 -1.67 -27.91 21.01
N GLU A 139 -2.97 -28.18 21.19
CA GLU A 139 -3.47 -29.28 22.03
C GLU A 139 -2.93 -30.64 21.56
N GLN A 140 -2.91 -30.88 20.25
CA GLN A 140 -2.35 -32.10 19.66
C GLN A 140 -0.84 -32.22 19.93
N LEU A 141 -0.08 -31.13 19.73
CA LEU A 141 1.36 -31.13 19.96
C LEU A 141 1.71 -31.32 21.43
N VAL A 142 0.97 -30.69 22.35
CA VAL A 142 1.14 -30.89 23.80
C VAL A 142 0.82 -32.35 24.16
N SER A 143 -0.25 -32.93 23.59
CA SER A 143 -0.59 -34.33 23.85
C SER A 143 0.49 -35.30 23.36
N LEU A 144 1.09 -35.04 22.18
CA LEU A 144 2.15 -35.88 21.62
C LEU A 144 3.46 -35.73 22.41
N THR A 145 3.78 -34.50 22.78
CA THR A 145 4.96 -34.18 23.59
C THR A 145 4.87 -34.86 24.96
N THR A 146 3.71 -34.78 25.63
CA THR A 146 3.50 -35.44 26.92
C THR A 146 3.54 -36.97 26.80
N GLN A 147 2.98 -37.54 25.72
CA GLN A 147 3.12 -38.98 25.43
C GLN A 147 4.58 -39.38 25.26
N TYR A 148 5.35 -38.65 24.45
CA TYR A 148 6.77 -38.95 24.26
C TYR A 148 7.57 -38.79 25.56
N HIS A 149 7.35 -37.71 26.31
CA HIS A 149 8.01 -37.48 27.60
C HIS A 149 7.70 -38.57 28.62
N THR A 150 6.45 -39.05 28.68
CA THR A 150 6.08 -40.13 29.60
C THR A 150 6.71 -41.47 29.20
N LEU A 151 6.78 -41.77 27.90
CA LEU A 151 7.50 -42.95 27.41
C LEU A 151 9.00 -42.84 27.70
N HIS A 152 9.61 -41.69 27.43
CA HIS A 152 11.02 -41.45 27.68
C HIS A 152 11.37 -41.58 29.17
N ALA A 153 10.57 -40.95 30.05
CA ALA A 153 10.75 -41.07 31.50
C ALA A 153 10.64 -42.53 31.95
N ARG A 154 9.64 -43.27 31.45
CA ARG A 154 9.47 -44.70 31.75
C ARG A 154 10.67 -45.53 31.28
N LEU A 155 11.21 -45.24 30.10
CA LEU A 155 12.39 -45.93 29.58
C LEU A 155 13.62 -45.66 30.45
N LEU A 156 13.86 -44.40 30.81
CA LEU A 156 14.96 -44.04 31.72
C LEU A 156 14.83 -44.74 33.08
N ASP A 157 13.62 -44.80 33.65
CA ASP A 157 13.35 -45.52 34.90
C ASP A 157 13.61 -47.03 34.80
N SER A 158 13.41 -47.61 33.61
CA SER A 158 13.67 -49.03 33.33
C SER A 158 15.12 -49.35 32.93
N CYS A 159 15.90 -48.33 32.59
CA CYS A 159 17.29 -48.50 32.17
C CYS A 159 18.22 -48.53 33.39
N ALA A 160 19.28 -49.33 33.33
CA ALA A 160 20.27 -49.35 34.41
C ALA A 160 20.94 -47.96 34.52
N PRO A 161 21.22 -47.45 35.74
CA PRO A 161 21.91 -46.17 35.91
C PRO A 161 23.24 -46.18 35.16
N LEU A 162 23.45 -45.20 34.29
CA LEU A 162 24.73 -45.02 33.61
C LEU A 162 25.83 -44.78 34.67
N PRO A 163 27.06 -45.28 34.45
CA PRO A 163 28.18 -44.99 35.33
C PRO A 163 28.38 -43.46 35.45
N LEU A 164 28.45 -42.94 36.68
CA LEU A 164 28.62 -41.50 36.93
C LEU A 164 30.01 -40.97 36.51
N ASP A 165 30.97 -41.86 36.28
CA ASP A 165 32.27 -41.48 35.72
C ASP A 165 32.07 -41.22 34.23
N GLY A 166 32.14 -39.95 33.82
CA GLY A 166 31.95 -39.44 32.45
C GLY A 166 32.94 -39.94 31.40
N GLY A 167 33.32 -41.21 31.46
CA GLY A 167 33.96 -41.93 30.38
C GLY A 167 33.00 -42.07 29.18
N PRO A 168 33.56 -42.16 27.96
CA PRO A 168 32.75 -42.40 26.78
C PRO A 168 31.94 -43.69 26.97
N ILE A 169 30.62 -43.63 26.73
CA ILE A 169 29.75 -44.80 26.68
C ILE A 169 30.26 -45.65 25.50
N LYS A 170 31.04 -46.68 25.82
CA LYS A 170 31.48 -47.67 24.84
C LYS A 170 30.33 -48.66 24.68
N MET A 171 29.37 -48.33 23.82
CA MET A 171 28.45 -49.36 23.32
C MET A 171 29.22 -50.15 22.27
N ALA A 172 29.54 -51.41 22.57
CA ALA A 172 30.00 -52.30 21.53
C ALA A 172 28.79 -52.65 20.65
N ILE A 173 28.97 -52.81 19.33
CA ILE A 173 27.88 -53.23 18.43
C ILE A 173 27.27 -54.57 18.87
N THR A 174 28.00 -55.36 19.66
CA THR A 174 27.52 -56.58 20.31
C THR A 174 26.43 -56.37 21.36
N ASP A 175 26.30 -55.16 21.90
CA ASP A 175 25.32 -54.79 22.92
C ASP A 175 23.99 -54.32 22.31
N VAL A 176 23.97 -54.11 20.98
CA VAL A 176 22.76 -53.81 20.22
C VAL A 176 22.16 -55.15 19.80
N ASP A 177 20.95 -55.43 20.27
CA ASP A 177 20.23 -56.63 19.86
C ASP A 177 19.88 -56.54 18.37
N LEU A 178 20.69 -57.18 17.53
CA LEU A 178 20.55 -57.26 16.06
C LEU A 178 19.56 -58.35 15.63
N SER A 179 18.93 -59.05 16.58
CA SER A 179 17.89 -60.07 16.33
C SER A 179 16.63 -59.56 15.59
N PRO A 180 16.23 -58.28 15.67
CA PRO A 180 15.09 -57.76 14.89
C PRO A 180 15.38 -57.55 13.40
N LEU A 181 16.64 -57.61 12.96
CA LEU A 181 17.06 -57.30 11.60
C LEU A 181 17.14 -58.57 10.73
N SER A 182 16.78 -58.47 9.45
CA SER A 182 16.84 -59.60 8.50
C SER A 182 18.27 -60.14 8.35
N GLU A 183 18.42 -61.44 8.09
CA GLU A 183 19.74 -62.06 7.91
C GLU A 183 20.54 -61.41 6.76
N GLU A 184 19.84 -60.96 5.71
CA GLU A 184 20.41 -60.23 4.58
C GLU A 184 20.96 -58.87 4.99
N ASP A 185 20.21 -58.13 5.82
CA ASP A 185 20.60 -56.80 6.31
C ASP A 185 21.78 -56.89 7.29
N ARG A 186 21.86 -57.97 8.08
CA ARG A 186 22.98 -58.24 9.00
C ARG A 186 24.25 -58.54 8.23
N ALA A 187 24.18 -59.37 7.19
CA ALA A 187 25.31 -59.67 6.33
C ALA A 187 25.81 -58.40 5.61
N PHE A 188 24.88 -57.61 5.06
CA PHE A 188 25.17 -56.33 4.43
C PHE A 188 25.86 -55.35 5.38
N LEU A 189 25.34 -55.17 6.60
CA LEU A 189 25.95 -54.29 7.60
C LEU A 189 27.35 -54.76 8.02
N THR A 190 27.57 -56.06 8.17
CA THR A 190 28.91 -56.59 8.50
C THR A 190 29.91 -56.38 7.37
N GLU A 191 29.48 -56.49 6.11
CA GLU A 191 30.29 -56.23 4.94
C GLU A 191 30.62 -54.73 4.83
N TYR A 192 29.61 -53.87 4.96
CA TYR A 192 29.72 -52.42 4.90
C TYR A 192 30.63 -51.85 6.00
N CYS A 193 30.49 -52.30 7.25
CA CYS A 193 31.35 -51.86 8.35
C CYS A 193 32.80 -52.35 8.24
N SER A 194 33.08 -53.34 7.39
CA SER A 194 34.43 -53.88 7.18
C SER A 194 35.16 -53.29 5.97
N SER A 195 34.44 -52.68 5.02
CA SER A 195 34.99 -52.21 3.74
C SER A 195 35.44 -50.74 3.71
N ASP A 196 35.05 -49.91 4.67
CA ASP A 196 35.02 -48.44 4.48
C ASP A 196 36.20 -47.63 5.06
N THR A 197 37.35 -48.22 5.41
CA THR A 197 38.39 -47.44 6.12
C THR A 197 39.21 -46.45 5.28
N ASP A 198 39.31 -46.63 3.97
CA ASP A 198 40.17 -45.80 3.10
C ASP A 198 39.36 -44.83 2.23
N GLY A 199 38.19 -45.23 1.72
CA GLY A 199 37.29 -44.37 0.95
C GLY A 199 36.61 -43.28 1.78
N GLU A 200 36.23 -43.57 3.03
CA GLU A 200 35.65 -42.57 3.95
C GLU A 200 36.65 -41.47 4.30
N ARG A 201 37.93 -41.80 4.48
CA ARG A 201 38.96 -40.81 4.80
C ARG A 201 39.19 -39.83 3.65
N GLU A 202 39.25 -40.32 2.42
CA GLU A 202 39.41 -39.47 1.23
C GLU A 202 38.17 -38.61 0.97
N LEU A 203 36.97 -39.18 1.14
CA LEU A 203 35.72 -38.43 1.02
C LEU A 203 35.58 -37.38 2.12
N ASP A 204 35.87 -37.72 3.38
CA ASP A 204 35.84 -36.78 4.50
C ASP A 204 36.87 -35.67 4.34
N GLU A 205 38.06 -35.96 3.82
CA GLU A 205 39.08 -34.95 3.55
C GLU A 205 38.65 -34.03 2.40
N SER A 206 38.02 -34.57 1.35
CA SER A 206 37.47 -33.78 0.25
C SER A 206 36.28 -32.90 0.67
N VAL A 207 35.38 -33.43 1.52
CA VAL A 207 34.24 -32.70 2.06
C VAL A 207 34.72 -31.64 3.03
N ARG A 208 35.70 -31.93 3.89
CA ARG A 208 36.32 -30.96 4.79
C ARG A 208 36.98 -29.82 4.00
N ALA A 209 37.73 -30.13 2.94
CA ALA A 209 38.32 -29.13 2.07
C ALA A 209 37.27 -28.25 1.36
N LEU A 210 36.14 -28.83 0.94
CA LEU A 210 35.02 -28.07 0.37
C LEU A 210 34.34 -27.17 1.42
N VAL A 211 34.09 -27.70 2.62
CA VAL A 211 33.48 -26.97 3.74
C VAL A 211 34.35 -25.81 4.20
N GLU A 212 35.68 -25.92 4.15
CA GLU A 212 36.58 -24.80 4.45
C GLU A 212 36.62 -23.76 3.31
N ARG A 213 36.47 -24.18 2.06
CA ARG A 213 36.57 -23.30 0.88
C ARG A 213 35.31 -22.46 0.64
N TYR A 214 34.12 -23.03 0.79
CA TYR A 214 32.86 -22.34 0.44
C TYR A 214 32.57 -21.09 1.28
N PRO A 215 32.75 -21.08 2.61
CA PRO A 215 32.53 -19.89 3.44
C PRO A 215 33.37 -18.70 2.97
N PHE A 216 34.65 -18.94 2.67
CA PHE A 216 35.55 -17.89 2.18
C PHE A 216 35.10 -17.34 0.82
N GLN A 217 34.60 -18.19 -0.08
CA GLN A 217 34.06 -17.74 -1.37
C GLN A 217 32.79 -16.92 -1.19
N ILE A 218 31.88 -17.35 -0.32
CA ILE A 218 30.64 -16.64 0.00
C ILE A 218 30.96 -15.27 0.62
N ASP A 219 31.91 -15.19 1.55
CA ASP A 219 32.31 -13.94 2.17
C ASP A 219 32.95 -12.97 1.17
N ASN A 220 33.76 -13.47 0.24
CA ASN A 220 34.35 -12.66 -0.83
C ASN A 220 33.25 -12.12 -1.78
N LEU A 221 32.29 -12.96 -2.16
CA LEU A 221 31.15 -12.53 -2.96
C LEU A 221 30.32 -11.46 -2.24
N ARG A 222 30.02 -11.67 -0.96
CA ARG A 222 29.29 -10.71 -0.13
C ARG A 222 30.03 -9.38 -0.06
N LYS A 223 31.35 -9.38 0.14
CA LYS A 223 32.17 -8.17 0.15
C LYS A 223 32.11 -7.43 -1.18
N ARG A 224 32.20 -8.14 -2.31
CA ARG A 224 32.11 -7.53 -3.65
C ARG A 224 30.74 -6.93 -3.93
N LEU A 225 29.67 -7.62 -3.56
CA LEU A 225 28.30 -7.12 -3.71
C LEU A 225 28.05 -5.88 -2.85
N TYR A 226 28.56 -5.87 -1.61
CA TYR A 226 28.47 -4.71 -0.74
C TYR A 226 29.25 -3.51 -1.29
N GLN A 227 30.45 -3.73 -1.82
CA GLN A 227 31.20 -2.66 -2.50
C GLN A 227 30.44 -2.14 -3.71
N ALA A 228 29.89 -3.03 -4.55
CA ALA A 228 29.10 -2.63 -5.70
C ALA A 228 27.86 -1.81 -5.32
N SER A 229 27.15 -2.18 -4.25
CA SER A 229 25.98 -1.42 -3.77
C SER A 229 26.37 -0.04 -3.24
N ILE A 230 27.51 0.07 -2.54
CA ILE A 230 28.02 1.38 -2.11
C ILE A 230 28.37 2.25 -3.31
N PHE A 231 29.05 1.68 -4.32
CA PHE A 231 29.38 2.42 -5.53
C PHE A 231 28.11 2.92 -6.23
N ASP A 232 27.08 2.08 -6.33
CA ASP A 232 25.80 2.47 -6.90
C ASP A 232 25.16 3.66 -6.17
N GLU A 233 25.06 3.59 -4.83
CA GLU A 233 24.51 4.67 -4.00
C GLU A 233 25.30 5.98 -4.16
N ILE A 234 26.64 5.91 -4.13
CA ILE A 234 27.50 7.09 -4.32
C ILE A 234 27.33 7.67 -5.72
N THR A 235 27.28 6.82 -6.75
CA THR A 235 27.10 7.29 -8.13
C THR A 235 25.75 7.95 -8.34
N HIS A 236 24.69 7.41 -7.73
CA HIS A 236 23.37 8.03 -7.73
C HIS A 236 23.39 9.42 -7.09
N LEU A 237 23.98 9.55 -5.90
CA LEU A 237 24.12 10.85 -5.22
C LEU A 237 24.94 11.84 -6.05
N TYR A 238 26.05 11.40 -6.64
CA TYR A 238 26.87 12.24 -7.52
C TYR A 238 26.09 12.69 -8.76
N CYS A 239 25.33 11.80 -9.37
CA CYS A 239 24.49 12.11 -10.52
C CYS A 239 23.37 13.10 -10.16
N GLU A 240 22.73 12.95 -9.01
CA GLU A 240 21.73 13.90 -8.52
C GLU A 240 22.34 15.27 -8.24
N GLN A 241 23.50 15.33 -7.59
CA GLN A 241 24.23 16.59 -7.36
C GLN A 241 24.58 17.27 -8.68
N LEU A 242 25.14 16.52 -9.63
CA LEU A 242 25.47 17.02 -10.96
C LEU A 242 24.23 17.52 -11.69
N MET A 243 23.14 16.74 -11.69
CA MET A 243 21.90 17.11 -12.38
C MET A 243 21.23 18.33 -11.72
N SER A 244 21.25 18.41 -10.40
CA SER A 244 20.73 19.57 -9.65
C SER A 244 21.51 20.85 -9.97
N ASN A 245 22.84 20.76 -10.06
CA ASN A 245 23.71 21.87 -10.46
C ASN A 245 23.44 22.28 -11.91
N LEU A 246 23.33 21.32 -12.84
CA LEU A 246 22.96 21.60 -14.23
C LEU A 246 21.58 22.28 -14.32
N LEU A 247 20.57 21.77 -13.61
CA LEU A 247 19.24 22.39 -13.57
C LEU A 247 19.28 23.80 -12.97
N ALA A 248 20.06 24.03 -11.92
CA ALA A 248 20.25 25.37 -11.33
C ALA A 248 20.91 26.33 -12.32
N THR A 249 21.92 25.88 -13.08
CA THR A 249 22.55 26.71 -14.13
C THR A 249 21.59 27.00 -15.28
N VAL A 250 20.77 26.04 -15.71
CA VAL A 250 19.75 26.23 -16.74
C VAL A 250 18.65 27.19 -16.26
N ARG A 251 18.22 27.09 -15.00
CA ARG A 251 17.26 28.03 -14.40
C ARG A 251 17.83 29.45 -14.36
N LYS A 252 19.06 29.63 -13.85
CA LYS A 252 19.77 30.92 -13.87
C LYS A 252 19.92 31.47 -15.29
N ARG A 253 20.19 30.60 -16.27
CA ARG A 253 20.22 31.00 -17.68
C ARG A 253 18.85 31.45 -18.16
N ASN A 254 17.78 30.72 -17.89
CA ASN A 254 16.43 31.11 -18.33
C ASN A 254 15.98 32.43 -17.70
N GLU A 255 16.33 32.67 -16.43
CA GLU A 255 16.11 33.95 -15.73
C GLU A 255 16.99 35.07 -16.31
N GLY A 256 18.27 34.79 -16.60
CA GLY A 256 19.22 35.75 -17.19
C GLY A 256 19.05 35.98 -18.71
N ASN A 257 18.39 35.09 -19.45
CA ASN A 257 18.06 35.24 -20.87
C ASN A 257 16.90 36.24 -21.07
N MET A 258 16.31 36.74 -19.97
CA MET A 258 15.51 37.98 -19.98
C MET A 258 16.37 39.25 -19.97
N GLN A 259 17.70 39.16 -19.75
CA GLN A 259 18.59 40.32 -19.73
C GLN A 259 19.84 40.25 -20.63
N THR A 260 20.53 39.12 -20.89
CA THR A 260 21.70 39.09 -21.83
C THR A 260 22.07 37.68 -22.31
N LYS A 261 22.39 37.54 -23.61
CA LYS A 261 23.00 36.33 -24.21
C LYS A 261 24.45 36.15 -23.71
N ALA A 262 24.73 35.09 -22.96
CA ALA A 262 26.10 34.67 -22.63
C ALA A 262 26.44 33.30 -23.27
N GLU A 263 27.73 33.14 -23.62
CA GLU A 263 28.29 32.14 -24.53
C GLU A 263 28.53 30.76 -23.89
N SER A 264 28.65 29.73 -24.73
CA SER A 264 28.88 28.32 -24.39
C SER A 264 30.09 28.04 -23.47
N GLY A 265 31.01 29.00 -23.32
CA GLY A 265 32.20 28.89 -22.46
C GLY A 265 31.90 28.81 -20.96
N ASP A 266 30.78 29.36 -20.49
CA ASP A 266 30.47 29.39 -19.06
C ASP A 266 29.99 28.02 -18.53
N VAL A 267 29.43 27.18 -19.39
CA VAL A 267 29.04 25.80 -19.05
C VAL A 267 30.28 24.96 -18.76
N LEU A 268 31.34 25.12 -19.55
CA LEU A 268 32.61 24.42 -19.36
C LEU A 268 33.32 24.89 -18.08
N ARG A 269 33.19 26.17 -17.70
CA ARG A 269 33.73 26.70 -16.44
C ARG A 269 32.96 26.22 -15.20
N ALA A 270 31.65 25.98 -15.32
CA ALA A 270 30.86 25.42 -14.23
C ALA A 270 31.15 23.92 -14.03
N LEU A 271 31.31 23.17 -15.12
CA LEU A 271 31.69 21.76 -15.09
C LEU A 271 33.07 21.55 -14.45
N THR A 272 34.06 22.39 -14.77
CA THR A 272 35.40 22.29 -14.17
C THR A 272 35.44 22.69 -12.70
N ARG A 273 34.54 23.57 -12.23
CA ARG A 273 34.40 23.86 -10.80
C ARG A 273 33.77 22.70 -10.02
N ALA A 274 32.89 21.92 -10.65
CA ALA A 274 32.24 20.77 -10.02
C ALA A 274 33.18 19.56 -9.87
N THR A 275 34.21 19.44 -10.69
CA THR A 275 35.19 18.33 -10.62
C THR A 275 36.33 18.55 -9.62
N LEU A 276 36.37 19.70 -8.92
CA LEU A 276 37.47 20.11 -8.02
C LEU A 276 37.07 20.21 -6.54
N CYS A 277 35.91 19.69 -6.14
CA CYS A 277 35.52 19.51 -4.73
C CYS A 277 35.27 18.04 -4.44
#